data_AF-A0A392Q532-F1
#
_entry.id   AF-A0A392Q532-F1
#
_cell.length_a   1.000
_cell.length_b   1.000
_cell.length_c   1.000
_cell.angle_alpha   90.00
_cell.angle_beta   90.00
_cell.angle_gamma   90.00
#
_symmetry.space_group_name_H-M   'P 1'
#
loop_
_entity.id
_entity.type
_entity.pdbx_description
1 polymer ?
#
loop_
_entity_poly.entity_id
_entity_poly.type
_entity_poly.pdbx_seq_one_letter_code
_entity_poly.pdbx_strand_id
1 'polypeptide(L)'
;DRPDIMAKYTVRIEADKSLYPVLLSNGNLAGQGDLEGGKHYAIWEDPFKKPCYLFALVAGQLESRDDTFTTRSGRKVSLRIWTPADDVPKTAHAMYSLKAAMKWDEDVFGLEYDLDLFNIVAVPDFNM
;
A
#
# COMPACT_ATOMS: atom_id res chain seq x y z
N ASP A 1 2.57 22.75 -3.12
CA ASP A 1 3.12 21.55 -3.75
C ASP A 1 4.62 21.73 -3.95
N ARG A 2 5.41 21.40 -2.93
CA ARG A 2 6.87 21.55 -2.89
C ARG A 2 7.42 20.60 -1.81
N PRO A 3 8.56 19.95 -2.06
CA PRO A 3 9.00 18.78 -1.29
C PRO A 3 9.48 19.11 0.13
N ASP A 4 9.77 20.37 0.43
CA ASP A 4 10.21 20.82 1.74
C ASP A 4 9.05 21.15 2.69
N ILE A 5 7.80 21.10 2.21
CA ILE A 5 6.60 21.24 3.03
C ILE A 5 6.09 19.86 3.43
N MET A 6 6.29 19.52 4.69
CA MET A 6 6.05 18.19 5.25
C MET A 6 4.80 18.20 6.15
N ALA A 7 3.81 17.36 5.83
CA ALA A 7 2.56 17.25 6.59
C ALA A 7 2.24 15.80 6.95
N LYS A 8 1.50 15.59 8.05
CA LYS A 8 0.85 14.30 8.33
C LYS A 8 -0.45 14.21 7.52
N TYR A 9 -0.78 13.02 7.05
CA TYR A 9 -1.97 12.79 6.23
C TYR A 9 -2.88 11.75 6.88
N THR A 10 -4.15 12.12 7.04
CA THR A 10 -5.26 11.20 7.27
C THR A 10 -6.18 11.30 6.06
N VAL A 11 -6.39 10.18 5.37
CA VAL A 11 -7.09 10.13 4.08
C VAL A 11 -8.33 9.26 4.23
N ARG A 12 -9.51 9.86 4.05
CA ARG A 12 -10.77 9.12 3.94
C ARG A 12 -11.16 9.03 2.48
N ILE A 13 -11.42 7.81 2.02
CA ILE A 13 -11.87 7.51 0.67
C ILE A 13 -13.27 6.93 0.79
N GLU A 14 -14.21 7.42 -0.02
CA GLU A 14 -15.56 6.86 -0.15
C GLU A 14 -15.85 6.59 -1.62
N ALA A 15 -16.39 5.42 -1.91
CA ALA A 15 -16.67 5.02 -3.29
C ALA A 15 -17.86 4.06 -3.36
N ASP A 16 -18.38 3.86 -4.56
CA ASP A 16 -19.31 2.77 -4.84
C ASP A 16 -18.60 1.43 -4.63
N LYS A 17 -19.12 0.59 -3.73
CA LYS A 17 -18.47 -0.67 -3.33
C LYS A 17 -18.45 -1.69 -4.47
N SER A 18 -19.40 -1.62 -5.39
CA SER A 18 -19.49 -2.53 -6.54
C SER A 18 -18.49 -2.17 -7.64
N LEU A 19 -18.13 -0.89 -7.77
CA LEU A 19 -17.17 -0.42 -8.76
C LEU A 19 -15.73 -0.38 -8.21
N TYR A 20 -15.57 -0.08 -6.93
CA TYR A 20 -14.27 0.16 -6.29
C TYR A 20 -14.15 -0.58 -4.96
N PRO A 21 -14.22 -1.93 -4.94
CA PRO A 21 -14.21 -2.69 -3.68
C PRO A 21 -12.90 -2.57 -2.89
N VAL A 22 -11.81 -2.11 -3.52
CA VAL A 22 -10.51 -1.87 -2.87
C VAL A 22 -10.21 -0.37 -2.85
N LEU A 23 -9.98 0.19 -1.66
CA LEU A 23 -9.62 1.60 -1.43
C LEU A 23 -8.32 1.70 -0.60
N LEU A 24 -7.25 2.20 -1.22
CA LEU A 24 -5.91 2.27 -0.61
C LEU A 24 -5.38 3.70 -0.58
N SER A 25 -4.62 4.01 0.47
CA SER A 25 -3.76 5.19 0.53
C SER A 25 -2.51 4.86 1.36
N ASN A 26 -1.66 5.86 1.63
CA ASN A 26 -0.43 5.68 2.40
C ASN A 26 -0.71 5.35 3.88
N GLY A 27 0.24 4.68 4.51
CA GLY A 27 0.20 4.38 5.94
C GLY A 27 -0.64 3.14 6.27
N ASN A 28 -1.32 3.20 7.40
CA ASN A 28 -2.07 2.07 7.96
C ASN A 28 -3.58 2.31 7.88
N LEU A 29 -4.34 1.22 7.69
CA LEU A 29 -5.80 1.26 7.71
C LEU A 29 -6.30 1.57 9.13
N ALA A 30 -6.87 2.75 9.33
CA ALA A 30 -7.38 3.23 10.61
C ALA A 30 -8.90 3.00 10.78
N GLY A 31 -9.63 2.79 9.68
CA GLY A 31 -11.06 2.47 9.74
C GLY A 31 -11.62 2.10 8.38
N GLN A 32 -12.70 1.33 8.36
CA GLN A 32 -13.45 1.00 7.15
C GLN A 32 -14.89 0.65 7.51
N GLY A 33 -15.80 0.76 6.55
CA GLY A 33 -17.18 0.36 6.75
C GLY A 33 -18.08 0.61 5.55
N ASP A 34 -19.28 0.06 5.62
CA ASP A 34 -20.33 0.28 4.63
C ASP A 34 -21.05 1.61 4.89
N LEU A 35 -21.53 2.20 3.80
CA LEU A 35 -22.33 3.43 3.79
C LEU A 35 -23.67 3.15 3.08
N GLU A 36 -24.62 4.06 3.25
CA GLU A 36 -25.88 4.01 2.53
C GLU A 36 -25.67 4.12 1.01
N GLY A 37 -26.63 3.59 0.24
CA GLY A 37 -26.61 3.69 -1.22
C GLY A 37 -25.53 2.84 -1.90
N GLY A 38 -25.11 1.73 -1.29
CA GLY A 38 -24.15 0.79 -1.89
C GLY A 38 -22.69 1.26 -1.87
N LYS A 39 -22.40 2.33 -1.12
CA LYS A 39 -21.04 2.85 -0.94
C LYS A 39 -20.34 2.21 0.24
N HIS A 40 -19.04 2.41 0.33
CA HIS A 40 -18.23 2.09 1.49
C HIS A 40 -17.12 3.13 1.67
N TYR A 41 -16.39 3.05 2.78
CA TYR A 41 -15.25 3.90 3.03
C TYR A 41 -14.05 3.15 3.59
N ALA A 42 -12.87 3.75 3.42
CA ALA A 42 -11.64 3.42 4.12
C ALA A 42 -10.97 4.71 4.62
N ILE A 43 -10.41 4.67 5.83
CA ILE A 43 -9.61 5.73 6.44
C ILE A 43 -8.19 5.21 6.61
N TRP A 44 -7.23 5.95 6.08
CA TRP A 44 -5.80 5.65 6.15
C TRP A 44 -5.08 6.75 6.91
N GLU A 45 -4.16 6.36 7.80
CA GLU A 45 -3.32 7.28 8.55
C GLU A 45 -1.85 6.97 8.32
N ASP A 46 -1.11 7.97 7.84
CA ASP A 46 0.34 7.91 7.72
C ASP A 46 0.98 8.67 8.89
N PRO A 47 1.70 7.97 9.79
CA PRO A 47 2.30 8.60 10.96
C PRO A 47 3.47 9.53 10.60
N PHE A 48 4.08 9.34 9.43
CA PHE A 48 5.24 10.10 8.99
C PHE A 48 4.81 11.38 8.28
N LYS A 49 5.50 12.48 8.59
CA LYS A 49 5.35 13.70 7.78
C LYS A 49 5.95 13.42 6.42
N LYS A 50 5.19 13.69 5.36
CA LYS A 50 5.64 13.53 3.98
C LYS A 50 5.26 14.77 3.16
N PRO A 51 6.00 15.04 2.07
CA PRO A 51 5.58 16.02 1.09
C PRO A 51 4.45 15.43 0.22
N CYS A 52 3.67 16.29 -0.41
CA CYS A 52 2.51 15.87 -1.20
C CYS A 52 2.84 15.01 -2.42
N TYR A 53 4.06 15.03 -2.96
CA TYR A 53 4.42 14.15 -4.08
C TYR A 53 4.50 12.66 -3.67
N LEU A 54 4.59 12.36 -2.37
CA LEU A 54 4.53 10.99 -1.83
C LEU A 54 3.09 10.55 -1.48
N PHE A 55 2.10 11.42 -1.69
CA PHE A 55 0.70 11.03 -1.55
C PHE A 55 0.31 10.05 -2.66
N ALA A 56 -0.39 8.98 -2.28
CA ALA A 56 -0.98 8.02 -3.20
C ALA A 56 -2.42 7.69 -2.79
N LEU A 57 -3.28 7.47 -3.79
CA LEU A 57 -4.63 6.97 -3.63
C LEU A 57 -4.91 5.99 -4.77
N VAL A 58 -5.43 4.81 -4.43
CA VAL A 58 -5.87 3.80 -5.39
C VAL A 58 -7.28 3.36 -5.04
N ALA A 59 -8.13 3.28 -6.06
CA ALA A 59 -9.48 2.75 -5.95
C ALA A 59 -9.77 1.87 -7.17
N GLY A 60 -10.20 0.62 -6.98
CA GLY A 60 -10.43 -0.27 -8.11
C GLY A 60 -10.89 -1.68 -7.79
N GLN A 61 -11.19 -2.43 -8.85
CA GLN A 61 -11.41 -3.87 -8.86
C GLN A 61 -10.05 -4.57 -8.86
N LEU A 62 -9.52 -4.86 -7.67
CA LEU A 62 -8.19 -5.41 -7.50
C LEU A 62 -8.23 -6.64 -6.61
N GLU A 63 -7.33 -7.58 -6.89
CA GLU A 63 -6.99 -8.70 -6.04
C GLU A 63 -5.51 -8.63 -5.68
N SER A 64 -5.14 -9.17 -4.52
CA SER A 64 -3.76 -9.13 -4.04
C SER A 64 -3.13 -10.51 -3.92
N ARG A 65 -1.85 -10.58 -4.28
CA ARG A 65 -0.95 -11.59 -3.71
C ARG A 65 -0.44 -11.07 -2.37
N ASP A 66 -0.80 -11.78 -1.31
CA ASP A 66 -0.38 -11.48 0.06
C ASP A 66 0.81 -12.37 0.47
N ASP A 67 1.74 -11.79 1.22
CA ASP A 67 2.84 -12.49 1.88
C ASP A 67 3.30 -11.67 3.10
N THR A 68 4.38 -12.10 3.76
CA THR A 68 4.94 -11.41 4.91
C THR A 68 6.47 -11.38 4.86
N PHE A 69 7.05 -10.37 5.51
CA PHE A 69 8.49 -10.28 5.77
C PHE A 69 8.71 -10.01 7.25
N THR A 70 9.66 -10.71 7.86
CA THR A 70 10.05 -10.45 9.25
C THR A 70 11.40 -9.76 9.22
N THR A 71 11.42 -8.53 9.72
CA THR A 71 12.66 -7.74 9.84
C THR A 71 13.64 -8.38 10.82
N ARG A 72 14.91 -8.00 10.76
CA ARG A 72 15.94 -8.50 11.69
C ARG A 72 15.63 -8.22 13.17
N SER A 73 14.88 -7.15 13.49
CA SER A 73 14.43 -6.85 14.87
C SER A 73 13.18 -7.63 15.29
N GLY A 74 12.54 -8.35 14.36
CA GLY A 74 11.36 -9.16 14.61
C GLY A 74 10.02 -8.51 14.27
N ARG A 75 10.00 -7.28 13.71
CA ARG A 75 8.76 -6.69 13.16
C ARG A 75 8.28 -7.53 11.99
N LYS A 76 7.02 -7.96 12.04
CA LYS A 76 6.33 -8.63 10.93
C LYS A 76 5.62 -7.60 10.05
N VAL A 77 6.06 -7.50 8.80
CA VAL A 77 5.50 -6.61 7.78
C VAL A 77 4.58 -7.41 6.88
N SER A 78 3.35 -6.95 6.69
CA SER A 78 2.44 -7.50 5.68
C SER A 78 2.79 -6.96 4.31
N LEU A 79 2.88 -7.82 3.30
CA LEU A 79 3.20 -7.44 1.93
C LEU A 79 2.01 -7.74 1.04
N ARG A 80 1.61 -6.79 0.20
CA ARG A 80 0.51 -6.96 -0.75
C ARG A 80 0.87 -6.38 -2.11
N ILE A 81 0.73 -7.20 -3.15
CA ILE A 81 0.84 -6.76 -4.55
C ILE A 81 -0.53 -6.88 -5.19
N TRP A 82 -1.14 -5.73 -5.48
CA TRP A 82 -2.48 -5.57 -6.03
C TRP A 82 -2.44 -5.46 -7.55
N THR A 83 -3.30 -6.23 -8.22
CA THR A 83 -3.48 -6.21 -9.68
C THR A 83 -4.95 -6.44 -10.03
N PRO A 84 -5.37 -6.25 -11.30
CA PRO A 84 -6.54 -6.94 -11.81
C PRO A 84 -6.40 -8.47 -11.59
N ALA A 85 -7.52 -9.16 -11.41
CA ALA A 85 -7.55 -10.58 -11.04
C ALA A 85 -6.71 -11.47 -11.98
N ASP A 86 -6.81 -11.24 -13.29
CA ASP A 86 -6.12 -12.01 -14.32
C ASP A 86 -4.58 -11.95 -14.23
N ASP A 87 -4.05 -10.91 -13.58
CA ASP A 87 -2.62 -10.66 -13.46
C ASP A 87 -2.02 -11.16 -12.13
N VAL A 88 -2.84 -11.56 -11.15
CA VAL A 88 -2.36 -12.04 -9.84
C VAL A 88 -1.33 -13.16 -9.98
N PRO A 89 -1.49 -14.18 -10.85
CA PRO A 89 -0.48 -15.23 -11.03
C PRO A 89 0.91 -14.69 -11.45
N LYS A 90 0.98 -13.55 -12.13
CA LYS A 90 2.22 -12.95 -12.66
C LYS A 90 3.06 -12.26 -11.57
N THR A 91 2.50 -12.02 -10.38
CA THR A 91 3.15 -11.25 -9.30
C THR A 91 4.15 -12.04 -8.44
N ALA A 92 4.29 -13.35 -8.66
CA ALA A 92 5.12 -14.21 -7.80
C ALA A 92 6.59 -13.76 -7.75
N HIS A 93 7.16 -13.39 -8.90
CA HIS A 93 8.54 -12.91 -8.97
C HIS A 93 8.70 -11.53 -8.30
N ALA A 94 7.73 -10.63 -8.47
CA ALA A 94 7.75 -9.32 -7.80
C ALA A 94 7.73 -9.45 -6.27
N MET A 95 6.93 -10.37 -5.72
CA MET A 95 6.89 -10.64 -4.28
C MET A 95 8.23 -11.21 -3.77
N TYR A 96 8.85 -12.12 -4.52
CA TYR A 96 10.20 -12.60 -4.21
C TYR A 96 11.22 -11.46 -4.18
N SER A 97 11.22 -10.62 -5.23
CA SER A 97 12.15 -9.51 -5.36
C SER A 97 11.97 -8.45 -4.25
N LEU A 98 10.74 -8.17 -3.83
CA LEU A 98 10.46 -7.28 -2.70
C LEU A 98 11.12 -7.80 -1.41
N LYS A 99 10.90 -9.07 -1.05
CA LYS A 99 11.50 -9.67 0.14
C LYS A 99 13.04 -9.71 0.05
N ALA A 100 13.58 -9.99 -1.12
CA ALA A 100 15.02 -9.97 -1.35
C ALA A 100 15.61 -8.55 -1.17
N ALA A 101 14.93 -7.52 -1.67
CA ALA A 101 15.33 -6.13 -1.50
C ALA A 101 15.31 -5.70 -0.03
N MET A 102 14.23 -6.01 0.69
CA MET A 102 14.13 -5.72 2.14
C MET A 102 15.28 -6.39 2.92
N LYS A 103 15.54 -7.67 2.66
CA LYS A 103 16.63 -8.40 3.33
C LYS A 103 18.01 -7.83 2.99
N TRP A 104 18.23 -7.46 1.73
CA TRP A 104 19.50 -6.89 1.29
C TRP A 104 19.77 -5.54 1.95
N ASP A 105 18.75 -4.69 2.11
CA ASP A 105 18.90 -3.40 2.78
C ASP A 105 19.24 -3.55 4.27
N GLU A 106 18.68 -4.58 4.93
CA GLU A 106 19.08 -4.96 6.29
C GLU A 106 20.52 -5.46 6.38
N ASP A 107 20.96 -6.28 5.42
CA ASP A 107 22.29 -6.89 5.43
C ASP A 107 23.41 -5.91 5.07
N VAL A 108 23.14 -5.02 4.12
CA VAL A 108 24.16 -4.12 3.55
C VAL A 108 24.18 -2.77 4.25
N PHE A 109 23.00 -2.20 4.54
CA PHE A 109 22.88 -0.86 5.11
C PHE A 109 22.36 -0.86 6.55
N GLY A 110 21.85 -2.00 7.04
CA GLY A 110 21.28 -2.09 8.37
C GLY A 110 19.97 -1.34 8.51
N LEU A 111 19.22 -1.16 7.43
CA LEU A 111 17.95 -0.45 7.39
C LEU A 111 16.77 -1.43 7.42
N GLU A 112 15.82 -1.21 8.31
CA GLU A 112 14.60 -2.01 8.44
C GLU A 112 13.39 -1.20 7.98
N TYR A 113 12.38 -1.89 7.47
CA TYR A 113 11.10 -1.25 7.16
C TYR A 113 10.35 -0.84 8.44
N ASP A 114 9.71 0.32 8.41
CA ASP A 114 9.22 1.04 9.58
C ASP A 114 7.69 1.04 9.73
N LEU A 115 6.95 0.55 8.72
CA LEU A 115 5.50 0.39 8.73
C LEU A 115 5.05 -1.08 8.84
N ASP A 116 3.76 -1.29 9.08
CA ASP A 116 3.17 -2.62 9.29
C ASP A 116 2.70 -3.28 7.98
N LEU A 117 2.52 -2.49 6.92
CA LEU A 117 1.98 -2.90 5.63
C LEU A 117 2.74 -2.21 4.48
N PHE A 118 3.20 -3.01 3.53
CA PHE A 118 3.77 -2.55 2.27
C PHE A 118 2.83 -2.93 1.11
N ASN A 119 2.19 -1.95 0.49
CA ASN A 119 1.36 -2.14 -0.69
C ASN A 119 2.13 -1.79 -1.97
N ILE A 120 2.00 -2.62 -3.00
CA ILE A 120 2.36 -2.32 -4.39
C ILE A 120 1.10 -2.48 -5.23
N VAL A 121 0.86 -1.58 -6.19
CA VAL A 121 -0.25 -1.72 -7.15
C VAL A 121 0.34 -1.72 -8.56
N ALA A 122 0.08 -2.77 -9.34
CA ALA A 122 0.44 -2.79 -10.75
C ALA A 122 -0.72 -2.23 -11.58
N VAL A 123 -0.43 -1.25 -12.42
CA VAL A 123 -1.38 -0.65 -13.35
C VAL A 123 -0.81 -0.70 -14.77
N PRO A 124 -1.67 -0.90 -15.81
CA PRO A 124 -1.19 -1.07 -17.18
C PRO A 124 -0.67 0.23 -17.80
N ASP A 125 -1.29 1.35 -17.46
CA ASP A 125 -0.94 2.67 -18.00
C ASP A 125 -0.28 3.51 -16.91
N PHE A 126 1.04 3.63 -16.98
CA PHE A 126 1.83 4.42 -16.04
C PHE A 126 3.01 5.06 -16.75
N ASN A 127 3.17 6.37 -16.59
CA ASN A 127 4.26 7.08 -17.25
C ASN A 127 5.61 6.90 -16.55
N MET A 128 5.63 6.77 -15.22
CA MET A 128 6.86 6.70 -14.39
C MET A 128 6.60 6.07 -13.03
#